data_AF-A0A4W6CUI4-F1
#
_entry.id   AF-A0A4W6CUI4-F1
#
_cell.length_a   1.000
_cell.length_b   1.000
_cell.length_c   1.000
_cell.angle_alpha   90.00
_cell.angle_beta   90.00
_cell.angle_gamma   90.00
#
_symmetry.space_group_name_H-M   'P 1'
#
loop_
_entity.id
_entity.type
_entity.pdbx_description
1 polymer ?
#
loop_
_entity_poly.entity_id
_entity_poly.type
_entity_poly.pdbx_seq_one_letter_code
_entity_poly.pdbx_strand_id
1 'polypeptide(L)'
;GELRGCEWFHRDITGLQAEEMLKSRGIHGSFLARPSKKNVGDFSLSVRVGELVTHIRIQNTGDFYDLYGGEKFATLSELVDYYTAENGILQDRDGTVIELKYPLNCSDPTTERWYHGHLSGPNAEKLLSARDEPGTFLVRESLSKPGDFVLSVQTDERSKTGGKRVSHIKIMCQNDRYTVGGSEMFDTLTDLVEHYKRKGIEEISGNWIYLKQPYYSTRVNAADIDNRVKELDQTKQQQEGEGEKSKAGFWEEFDALQKLEAKVKKSREEGQRPENKSKNRYKNILPFNDTRVILQDADPNVVGSDYINANYVKNTLWESGDQKVYIATQGCLATTVNDFWQMVWQENTSVIVMTTREVEKGRNKCVPYWPELHSSKEMGPYVVTCESEREAADYKVRVLEIALMDKPKQSRQVWHYQYLSWPDHGVPQQPGGVLSFLTQVNAKQAEYPHAGPMIIHCSAGIGRTGTILVIDMILETIDTLGLDCDIDIPKYIQMVREQRSGMVQTEAQYKFIYLAVSEYIQTTKAKDSASMVSNRDRKFRQQTKTHHQNTSGISLLLG
;
A
#
# COMPACT_ATOMS: atom_id res chain seq x y z
N GLY A 1 -31.10 -0.78 -13.39
CA GLY A 1 -30.51 -1.55 -12.27
C GLY A 1 -29.04 -1.79 -12.54
N GLU A 2 -28.24 -0.73 -12.47
CA GLU A 2 -27.28 -0.48 -13.55
C GLU A 2 -25.85 -0.17 -13.09
N LEU A 3 -25.44 -0.40 -11.83
CA LEU A 3 -24.08 -0.03 -11.41
C LEU A 3 -23.59 -0.82 -10.16
N ARG A 4 -22.68 -1.81 -10.25
CA ARG A 4 -21.78 -2.57 -9.28
C ARG A 4 -20.57 -2.86 -10.18
N GLY A 5 -19.72 -1.89 -10.41
CA GLY A 5 -18.65 -2.09 -11.39
C GLY A 5 -17.62 -1.00 -11.38
N CYS A 6 -17.60 -0.21 -10.31
CA CYS A 6 -16.52 0.67 -9.94
C CYS A 6 -16.41 0.51 -8.42
N GLU A 7 -15.22 0.46 -7.86
CA GLU A 7 -15.06 0.13 -6.44
C GLU A 7 -15.61 1.22 -5.53
N TRP A 8 -15.49 2.48 -5.93
CA TRP A 8 -16.19 3.61 -5.32
C TRP A 8 -17.71 3.58 -5.56
N PHE A 9 -18.25 2.62 -6.32
CA PHE A 9 -19.67 2.50 -6.63
C PHE A 9 -20.39 1.45 -5.77
N HIS A 10 -21.32 1.90 -4.93
CA HIS A 10 -22.07 1.07 -4.00
C HIS A 10 -23.53 0.88 -4.45
N ARG A 11 -23.98 -0.34 -4.81
CA ARG A 11 -25.34 -0.53 -5.39
C ARG A 11 -26.48 -0.32 -4.40
N ASP A 12 -26.34 -0.80 -3.18
CA ASP A 12 -27.48 -0.94 -2.27
C ASP A 12 -27.23 -0.31 -0.92
N ILE A 13 -26.76 0.94 -0.99
CA ILE A 13 -26.69 1.80 0.17
C ILE A 13 -27.60 3.02 -0.02
N THR A 14 -28.25 3.41 1.05
CA THR A 14 -29.03 4.65 1.14
C THR A 14 -28.10 5.85 1.33
N GLY A 15 -28.64 7.06 1.17
CA GLY A 15 -27.88 8.29 1.48
C GLY A 15 -27.39 8.33 2.93
N LEU A 16 -28.21 7.86 3.87
CA LEU A 16 -27.87 7.79 5.29
C LEU A 16 -26.74 6.78 5.56
N GLN A 17 -26.77 5.61 4.92
CA GLN A 17 -25.70 4.62 5.03
C GLN A 17 -24.40 5.12 4.39
N ALA A 18 -24.48 5.79 3.24
CA ALA A 18 -23.32 6.43 2.61
C ALA A 18 -22.70 7.50 3.51
N GLU A 19 -23.53 8.31 4.17
CA GLU A 19 -23.09 9.30 5.14
C GLU A 19 -22.41 8.66 6.36
N GLU A 20 -22.98 7.59 6.92
CA GLU A 20 -22.36 6.84 8.02
C GLU A 20 -21.02 6.24 7.60
N MET A 21 -20.93 5.63 6.41
CA MET A 21 -19.70 5.04 5.88
C MET A 21 -18.60 6.09 5.66
N LEU A 22 -18.93 7.21 5.00
CA LEU A 22 -17.97 8.29 4.76
C LEU A 22 -17.49 8.94 6.06
N LYS A 23 -18.39 9.10 7.05
CA LYS A 23 -18.03 9.66 8.36
C LYS A 23 -17.21 8.70 9.22
N SER A 24 -17.48 7.40 9.11
CA SER A 24 -16.82 6.37 9.92
C SER A 24 -15.48 5.92 9.35
N ARG A 25 -15.36 5.80 8.03
CA ARG A 25 -14.23 5.15 7.34
C ARG A 25 -13.48 6.06 6.39
N GLY A 26 -14.14 7.12 5.90
CA GLY A 26 -13.54 8.08 4.97
C GLY A 26 -12.88 9.26 5.68
N ILE A 27 -12.05 10.00 4.94
CA ILE A 27 -11.45 11.27 5.35
C ILE A 27 -11.99 12.41 4.48
N HIS A 28 -11.55 13.65 4.73
CA HIS A 28 -11.92 14.76 3.85
C HIS A 28 -11.48 14.49 2.40
N GLY A 29 -12.38 14.71 1.45
CA GLY A 29 -12.18 14.39 0.04
C GLY A 29 -12.50 12.93 -0.30
N SER A 30 -12.89 12.11 0.68
CA SER A 30 -13.40 10.77 0.40
C SER A 30 -14.74 10.82 -0.31
N PHE A 31 -14.93 9.95 -1.31
CA PHE A 31 -16.16 9.92 -2.08
C PHE A 31 -16.59 8.51 -2.45
N LEU A 32 -17.88 8.37 -2.72
CA LEU A 32 -18.47 7.18 -3.32
C LEU A 32 -19.66 7.57 -4.19
N ALA A 33 -19.98 6.77 -5.20
CA ALA A 33 -21.19 6.91 -5.99
C ALA A 33 -22.17 5.78 -5.68
N ARG A 34 -23.46 6.04 -5.83
CA ARG A 34 -24.54 5.09 -5.54
C ARG A 34 -25.80 5.41 -6.35
N PRO A 35 -26.76 4.47 -6.50
CA PRO A 35 -28.05 4.78 -7.11
C PRO A 35 -28.84 5.79 -6.30
N SER A 36 -29.58 6.66 -6.99
CA SER A 36 -30.51 7.58 -6.36
C SER A 36 -31.79 6.83 -5.95
N LYS A 37 -32.07 6.79 -4.64
CA LYS A 37 -33.36 6.27 -4.14
C LYS A 37 -34.50 7.30 -4.31
N LYS A 38 -34.20 8.58 -4.55
CA LYS A 38 -35.20 9.64 -4.77
C LYS A 38 -35.69 9.69 -6.23
N ASN A 39 -34.79 9.50 -7.19
CA ASN A 39 -35.09 9.55 -8.62
C ASN A 39 -34.61 8.26 -9.28
N VAL A 40 -35.55 7.39 -9.63
CA VAL A 40 -35.24 6.09 -10.25
C VAL A 40 -34.61 6.32 -11.63
N GLY A 41 -33.42 5.77 -11.85
CA GLY A 41 -32.63 5.94 -13.08
C GLY A 41 -31.40 6.83 -12.91
N ASP A 42 -31.41 7.71 -11.92
CA ASP A 42 -30.28 8.61 -11.61
C ASP A 42 -29.31 8.04 -10.59
N PHE A 43 -28.16 8.70 -10.47
CA PHE A 43 -27.12 8.37 -9.50
C PHE A 43 -26.87 9.53 -8.54
N SER A 44 -26.15 9.24 -7.46
CA SER A 44 -25.76 10.23 -6.47
C SER A 44 -24.31 10.01 -6.07
N LEU A 45 -23.51 11.06 -6.19
CA LEU A 45 -22.14 11.15 -5.73
C LEU A 45 -22.17 11.70 -4.30
N SER A 46 -21.69 10.91 -3.34
CA SER A 46 -21.62 11.29 -1.92
C SER A 46 -20.16 11.59 -1.59
N VAL A 47 -19.88 12.79 -1.07
CA VAL A 47 -18.51 13.29 -0.84
C VAL A 47 -18.39 13.83 0.58
N ARG A 48 -17.30 13.50 1.28
CA ARG A 48 -16.99 14.03 2.60
C ARG A 48 -16.23 15.37 2.48
N VAL A 49 -16.89 16.46 2.89
CA VAL A 49 -16.32 17.81 2.92
C VAL A 49 -16.17 18.23 4.39
N GLY A 50 -14.93 18.17 4.91
CA GLY A 50 -14.65 18.28 6.34
C GLY A 50 -15.39 17.21 7.15
N GLU A 51 -16.27 17.65 8.05
CA GLU A 51 -17.10 16.80 8.92
C GLU A 51 -18.51 16.53 8.35
N LEU A 52 -18.82 17.11 7.19
CA LEU A 52 -20.12 16.97 6.53
C LEU A 52 -20.01 16.03 5.32
N VAL A 53 -21.15 15.49 4.93
CA VAL A 53 -21.27 14.70 3.70
C VAL A 53 -22.26 15.41 2.79
N THR A 54 -21.80 15.73 1.59
CA THR A 54 -22.61 16.35 0.54
C THR A 54 -23.04 15.29 -0.46
N HIS A 55 -24.29 15.37 -0.93
CA HIS A 55 -24.83 14.45 -1.93
C HIS A 55 -25.18 15.21 -3.21
N ILE A 56 -24.49 14.89 -4.28
CA ILE A 56 -24.60 15.54 -5.58
C ILE A 56 -25.37 14.59 -6.50
N ARG A 57 -26.37 15.09 -7.21
CA ARG A 57 -27.16 14.29 -8.16
C ARG A 57 -26.40 14.18 -9.48
N ILE A 58 -26.30 12.97 -9.99
CA ILE A 58 -25.84 12.67 -11.35
C ILE A 58 -27.07 12.26 -12.16
N GLN A 59 -27.35 12.98 -13.24
CA GLN A 59 -28.47 12.65 -14.11
C GLN A 59 -28.01 11.66 -15.18
N ASN A 60 -28.82 10.64 -15.44
CA ASN A 60 -28.63 9.72 -16.56
C ASN A 60 -29.80 9.86 -17.53
N THR A 61 -29.52 10.39 -18.72
CA THR A 61 -30.54 10.61 -19.77
C THR A 61 -30.70 9.41 -20.70
N GLY A 62 -29.86 8.38 -20.56
CA GLY A 62 -29.72 7.27 -21.50
C GLY A 62 -28.66 7.51 -22.58
N ASP A 63 -28.31 8.78 -22.86
CA ASP A 63 -27.30 9.16 -23.85
C ASP A 63 -25.98 9.61 -23.20
N PHE A 64 -26.04 10.21 -22.01
CA PHE A 64 -24.87 10.72 -21.28
C PHE A 64 -25.15 10.86 -19.78
N TYR A 65 -24.08 11.02 -19.01
CA TYR A 65 -24.07 11.33 -17.59
C TYR A 65 -23.64 12.79 -17.37
N ASP A 66 -24.35 13.55 -16.55
CA ASP A 66 -23.95 14.90 -16.17
C ASP A 66 -24.22 15.24 -14.69
N LEU A 67 -23.58 16.31 -14.21
CA LEU A 67 -23.78 16.91 -12.90
C LEU A 67 -24.43 18.28 -13.09
N TYR A 68 -25.72 18.42 -12.76
CA TYR A 68 -26.46 19.69 -12.77
C TYR A 68 -26.30 20.53 -14.07
N GLY A 69 -26.22 19.90 -15.25
CA GLY A 69 -26.06 20.59 -16.54
C GLY A 69 -24.64 21.08 -16.84
N GLY A 70 -23.63 20.55 -16.14
CA GLY A 70 -22.21 20.73 -16.46
C GLY A 70 -21.73 19.89 -17.65
N GLU A 71 -20.45 19.49 -17.61
CA GLU A 71 -19.84 18.62 -18.62
C GLU A 71 -20.55 17.26 -18.71
N LYS A 72 -20.57 16.69 -19.92
CA LYS A 72 -21.29 15.45 -20.25
C LYS A 72 -20.30 14.32 -20.52
N PHE A 73 -20.57 13.15 -19.96
CA PHE A 73 -19.69 11.99 -20.01
C PHE A 73 -20.41 10.76 -20.58
N ALA A 74 -19.68 9.89 -21.28
CA ALA A 74 -20.26 8.68 -21.84
C ALA A 74 -20.43 7.58 -20.78
N THR A 75 -19.53 7.55 -19.78
CA THR A 75 -19.62 6.60 -18.66
C THR A 75 -19.49 7.31 -17.32
N LEU A 76 -20.02 6.69 -16.27
CA LEU A 76 -19.84 7.20 -14.90
C LEU A 76 -18.36 7.20 -14.48
N SER A 77 -17.54 6.26 -14.98
CA SER A 77 -16.10 6.22 -14.72
C SER A 77 -15.39 7.44 -15.30
N GLU A 78 -15.68 7.80 -16.56
CA GLU A 78 -15.11 9.01 -17.17
C GLU A 78 -15.49 10.28 -16.41
N LEU A 79 -16.73 10.36 -15.91
CA LEU A 79 -17.18 11.46 -15.06
C LEU A 79 -16.33 11.53 -13.77
N VAL A 80 -16.14 10.41 -13.08
CA VAL A 80 -15.33 10.39 -11.86
C VAL A 80 -13.88 10.71 -12.16
N ASP A 81 -13.28 10.11 -13.19
CA ASP A 81 -11.89 10.34 -13.62
C ASP A 81 -11.64 11.81 -13.98
N TYR A 82 -12.63 12.48 -14.59
CA TYR A 82 -12.53 13.90 -14.92
C TYR A 82 -12.48 14.78 -13.67
N TYR A 83 -13.33 14.51 -12.67
CA TYR A 83 -13.41 15.31 -11.44
C TYR A 83 -12.40 14.91 -10.36
N THR A 84 -11.69 13.79 -10.53
CA THR A 84 -10.52 13.43 -9.71
C THR A 84 -9.20 13.95 -10.30
N ALA A 85 -9.16 14.27 -11.60
CA ALA A 85 -7.99 14.91 -12.24
C ALA A 85 -7.89 16.41 -11.88
N GLU A 86 -6.67 16.97 -11.91
CA GLU A 86 -6.34 18.36 -11.49
C GLU A 86 -7.17 19.48 -12.15
N ASN A 87 -7.86 19.20 -13.25
CA ASN A 87 -8.65 20.18 -14.00
C ASN A 87 -10.16 20.17 -13.70
N GLY A 88 -10.66 19.20 -12.92
CA GLY A 88 -12.08 19.07 -12.62
C GLY A 88 -12.49 19.84 -11.36
N ILE A 89 -13.08 21.03 -11.51
CA ILE A 89 -13.61 21.79 -10.36
C ILE A 89 -15.09 21.45 -10.16
N LEU A 90 -15.41 20.84 -9.02
CA LEU A 90 -16.78 20.60 -8.58
C LEU A 90 -17.16 21.61 -7.50
N GLN A 91 -18.33 22.24 -7.60
CA GLN A 91 -18.81 23.23 -6.63
C GLN A 91 -20.24 22.93 -6.20
N ASP A 92 -20.54 23.13 -4.92
CA ASP A 92 -21.92 23.12 -4.42
C ASP A 92 -22.64 24.44 -4.74
N ARG A 93 -23.96 24.49 -4.51
CA ARG A 93 -24.83 25.66 -4.77
C ARG A 93 -24.43 26.91 -4.00
N ASP A 94 -23.71 26.76 -2.91
CA ASP A 94 -23.19 27.86 -2.09
C ASP A 94 -21.77 28.31 -2.50
N GLY A 95 -21.19 27.68 -3.54
CA GLY A 95 -19.85 27.97 -4.03
C GLY A 95 -18.73 27.18 -3.35
N THR A 96 -19.06 26.28 -2.42
CA THR A 96 -18.05 25.42 -1.76
C THR A 96 -17.40 24.49 -2.78
N VAL A 97 -16.07 24.51 -2.88
CA VAL A 97 -15.31 23.59 -3.74
C VAL A 97 -15.33 22.19 -3.13
N ILE A 98 -15.71 21.21 -3.93
CA ILE A 98 -15.80 19.79 -3.57
C ILE A 98 -14.68 19.06 -4.29
N GLU A 99 -13.74 18.51 -3.53
CA GLU A 99 -12.61 17.76 -4.07
C GLU A 99 -12.88 16.25 -3.98
N LEU A 100 -12.73 15.55 -5.11
CA LEU A 100 -12.76 14.09 -5.16
C LEU A 100 -11.33 13.58 -5.07
N LYS A 101 -10.89 13.20 -3.86
CA LYS A 101 -9.50 12.77 -3.62
C LYS A 101 -9.37 11.27 -3.39
N TYR A 102 -10.24 10.70 -2.56
CA TYR A 102 -10.05 9.35 -2.03
C TYR A 102 -11.29 8.48 -2.28
N PRO A 103 -11.29 7.57 -3.27
CA PRO A 103 -12.43 6.68 -3.48
C PRO A 103 -12.63 5.78 -2.25
N LEU A 104 -13.86 5.72 -1.73
CA LEU A 104 -14.24 4.79 -0.66
C LEU A 104 -14.78 3.50 -1.30
N ASN A 105 -13.92 2.48 -1.36
CA ASN A 105 -14.22 1.25 -2.08
C ASN A 105 -15.26 0.36 -1.37
N CYS A 106 -16.09 -0.34 -2.16
CA CYS A 106 -16.93 -1.44 -1.69
C CYS A 106 -16.10 -2.74 -1.59
N SER A 107 -16.50 -3.65 -0.70
CA SER A 107 -15.86 -4.97 -0.60
C SER A 107 -15.93 -5.74 -1.92
N ASP A 108 -14.87 -6.51 -2.21
CA ASP A 108 -14.79 -7.31 -3.43
C ASP A 108 -15.95 -8.33 -3.49
N PRO A 109 -16.55 -8.58 -4.67
CA PRO A 109 -17.64 -9.54 -4.85
C PRO A 109 -17.20 -11.00 -4.66
N THR A 110 -15.90 -11.25 -4.61
CA THR A 110 -15.29 -12.55 -4.36
C THR A 110 -13.90 -12.37 -3.76
N THR A 111 -13.46 -13.30 -2.93
CA THR A 111 -12.09 -13.33 -2.39
C THR A 111 -11.08 -13.98 -3.34
N GLU A 112 -11.54 -14.49 -4.48
CA GLU A 112 -10.71 -15.25 -5.42
C GLU A 112 -9.67 -14.39 -6.14
N ARG A 113 -8.39 -14.81 -6.15
CA ARG A 113 -7.28 -14.10 -6.82
C ARG A 113 -7.45 -13.88 -8.33
N TRP A 114 -8.31 -14.60 -9.04
CA TRP A 114 -8.55 -14.34 -10.48
C TRP A 114 -9.41 -13.09 -10.73
N TYR A 115 -9.93 -12.45 -9.69
CA TYR A 115 -10.65 -11.19 -9.77
C TYR A 115 -9.68 -9.99 -9.68
N HIS A 116 -9.81 -9.07 -10.63
CA HIS A 116 -8.93 -7.91 -10.81
C HIS A 116 -9.63 -6.58 -10.53
N GLY A 117 -10.90 -6.61 -10.11
CA GLY A 117 -11.69 -5.39 -9.88
C GLY A 117 -11.70 -4.46 -11.08
N HIS A 118 -11.40 -3.19 -10.82
CA HIS A 118 -11.40 -2.14 -11.82
C HIS A 118 -10.21 -2.24 -12.80
N LEU A 119 -10.38 -3.03 -13.87
CA LEU A 119 -9.38 -3.22 -14.91
C LEU A 119 -9.99 -2.98 -16.29
N SER A 120 -9.34 -2.13 -17.10
CA SER A 120 -9.78 -1.87 -18.47
C SER A 120 -9.51 -3.06 -19.39
N GLY A 121 -10.30 -3.19 -20.46
CA GLY A 121 -10.10 -4.21 -21.50
C GLY A 121 -8.66 -4.22 -22.05
N PRO A 122 -8.13 -3.06 -22.51
CA PRO A 122 -6.76 -2.98 -23.01
C PRO A 122 -5.69 -3.37 -21.98
N ASN A 123 -5.87 -3.02 -20.70
CA ASN A 123 -4.92 -3.42 -19.66
C ASN A 123 -5.01 -4.94 -19.38
N ALA A 124 -6.21 -5.52 -19.40
CA ALA A 124 -6.38 -6.96 -19.32
C ALA A 124 -5.70 -7.69 -20.49
N GLU A 125 -5.82 -7.16 -21.71
CA GLU A 125 -5.12 -7.69 -22.89
C GLU A 125 -3.60 -7.67 -22.70
N LYS A 126 -3.05 -6.56 -22.18
CA LYS A 126 -1.61 -6.42 -21.89
C LYS A 126 -1.13 -7.43 -20.85
N LEU A 127 -1.89 -7.63 -19.77
CA LEU A 127 -1.56 -8.60 -18.71
C LEU A 127 -1.56 -10.03 -19.23
N LEU A 128 -2.62 -10.43 -19.94
CA LEU A 128 -2.77 -11.78 -20.49
C LEU A 128 -1.73 -12.05 -21.59
N SER A 129 -1.47 -11.08 -22.46
CA SER A 129 -0.46 -11.21 -23.53
C SER A 129 0.96 -11.39 -22.98
N ALA A 130 1.28 -10.82 -21.81
CA ALA A 130 2.59 -10.94 -21.20
C ALA A 130 2.92 -12.36 -20.67
N ARG A 131 1.90 -13.19 -20.40
CA ARG A 131 2.06 -14.57 -19.92
C ARG A 131 2.18 -15.59 -21.06
N ASP A 132 1.60 -15.27 -22.21
CA ASP A 132 1.61 -16.08 -23.45
C ASP A 132 1.16 -17.55 -23.26
N GLU A 133 0.24 -17.81 -22.33
CA GLU A 133 -0.28 -19.14 -22.01
C GLU A 133 -1.78 -19.22 -22.37
N PRO A 134 -2.19 -19.95 -23.41
CA PRO A 134 -3.60 -20.03 -23.81
C PRO A 134 -4.49 -20.67 -22.73
N GLY A 135 -5.73 -20.20 -22.65
CA GLY A 135 -6.67 -20.54 -21.59
C GLY A 135 -6.40 -19.82 -20.26
N THR A 136 -5.44 -18.88 -20.24
CA THR A 136 -5.28 -17.97 -19.10
C THR A 136 -6.44 -17.00 -19.02
N PHE A 137 -7.08 -16.88 -17.86
CA PHE A 137 -8.24 -16.01 -17.69
C PHE A 137 -8.14 -15.09 -16.47
N LEU A 138 -8.88 -13.98 -16.51
CA LEU A 138 -9.15 -13.12 -15.36
C LEU A 138 -10.59 -12.59 -15.44
N VAL A 139 -11.15 -12.20 -14.30
CA VAL A 139 -12.42 -11.48 -14.24
C VAL A 139 -12.18 -10.06 -13.76
N ARG A 140 -12.86 -9.11 -14.40
CA ARG A 140 -12.77 -7.69 -14.13
C ARG A 140 -14.14 -7.04 -14.18
N GLU A 141 -14.25 -5.82 -13.71
CA GLU A 141 -15.46 -5.03 -13.84
C GLU A 141 -15.71 -4.60 -15.29
N SER A 142 -17.00 -4.47 -15.64
CA SER A 142 -17.41 -3.89 -16.92
C SER A 142 -17.44 -2.36 -16.83
N LEU A 143 -16.46 -1.70 -17.45
CA LEU A 143 -16.44 -0.23 -17.57
C LEU A 143 -17.57 0.32 -18.44
N SER A 144 -18.02 -0.46 -19.44
CA SER A 144 -19.07 -0.06 -20.37
C SER A 144 -20.49 -0.13 -19.78
N LYS A 145 -20.68 -1.02 -18.81
CA LYS A 145 -21.96 -1.23 -18.16
C LYS A 145 -21.66 -1.59 -16.72
N PRO A 146 -21.58 -0.58 -15.84
CA PRO A 146 -21.23 -0.84 -14.45
C PRO A 146 -22.30 -1.78 -13.87
N GLY A 147 -21.92 -2.69 -12.99
CA GLY A 147 -22.84 -3.72 -12.50
C GLY A 147 -22.64 -5.09 -13.08
N ASP A 148 -22.11 -5.12 -14.29
CA ASP A 148 -21.73 -6.32 -14.98
C ASP A 148 -20.22 -6.52 -14.83
N PHE A 149 -19.78 -7.73 -15.10
CA PHE A 149 -18.37 -8.12 -15.08
C PHE A 149 -17.97 -8.59 -16.47
N VAL A 150 -16.67 -8.76 -16.68
CA VAL A 150 -16.12 -9.30 -17.92
C VAL A 150 -15.12 -10.39 -17.59
N LEU A 151 -15.35 -11.58 -18.11
CA LEU A 151 -14.39 -12.67 -18.12
C LEU A 151 -13.49 -12.50 -19.35
N SER A 152 -12.22 -12.16 -19.12
CA SER A 152 -11.22 -11.97 -20.16
C SER A 152 -10.34 -13.20 -20.26
N VAL A 153 -10.25 -13.82 -21.43
CA VAL A 153 -9.54 -15.10 -21.62
C VAL A 153 -8.61 -15.02 -22.81
N GLN A 154 -7.35 -15.40 -22.63
CA GLN A 154 -6.40 -15.56 -23.73
C GLN A 154 -6.74 -16.81 -24.53
N THR A 155 -7.04 -16.63 -25.81
CA THR A 155 -7.40 -17.71 -26.73
C THR A 155 -6.18 -18.23 -27.48
N ASP A 156 -6.32 -19.37 -28.14
CA ASP A 156 -5.31 -19.92 -29.07
C ASP A 156 -5.28 -19.16 -30.42
N GLU A 157 -6.27 -18.30 -30.69
CA GLU A 157 -6.37 -17.56 -31.94
C GLU A 157 -5.39 -16.39 -32.01
N ARG A 158 -4.98 -16.01 -33.22
CA ARG A 158 -4.17 -14.81 -33.45
C ARG A 158 -5.04 -13.59 -33.71
N SER A 159 -4.72 -12.49 -33.04
CA SER A 159 -5.24 -11.15 -33.31
C SER A 159 -4.71 -10.61 -34.64
N LYS A 160 -5.40 -9.61 -35.20
CA LYS A 160 -5.01 -8.89 -36.43
C LYS A 160 -3.62 -8.23 -36.33
N THR A 161 -3.13 -7.99 -35.12
CA THR A 161 -1.82 -7.40 -34.82
C THR A 161 -0.71 -8.43 -34.58
N GLY A 162 -1.00 -9.74 -34.74
CA GLY A 162 -0.02 -10.82 -34.66
C GLY A 162 0.15 -11.48 -33.28
N GLY A 163 -0.31 -10.85 -32.20
CA GLY A 163 -0.37 -11.44 -30.85
C GLY A 163 -1.56 -12.40 -30.66
N LYS A 164 -1.60 -13.16 -29.56
CA LYS A 164 -2.77 -14.01 -29.22
C LYS A 164 -3.99 -13.14 -28.91
N ARG A 165 -5.16 -13.50 -29.45
CA ARG A 165 -6.44 -12.83 -29.23
C ARG A 165 -6.90 -13.06 -27.80
N VAL A 166 -7.39 -12.00 -27.15
CA VAL A 166 -8.13 -12.09 -25.89
C VAL A 166 -9.61 -11.98 -26.20
N SER A 167 -10.41 -12.91 -25.69
CA SER A 167 -11.86 -12.82 -25.73
C SER A 167 -12.38 -12.16 -24.44
N HIS A 168 -13.40 -11.33 -24.58
CA HIS A 168 -14.05 -10.60 -23.48
C HIS A 168 -15.52 -11.01 -23.40
N ILE A 169 -15.83 -11.92 -22.49
CA ILE A 169 -17.17 -12.46 -22.29
C ILE A 169 -17.87 -11.64 -21.20
N LYS A 170 -19.01 -11.04 -21.53
CA LYS A 170 -19.80 -10.25 -20.57
C LYS A 170 -20.50 -11.17 -19.58
N ILE A 171 -20.34 -10.88 -18.29
CA ILE A 171 -21.07 -11.50 -17.20
C ILE A 171 -22.10 -10.48 -16.70
N MET A 172 -23.36 -10.74 -16.96
CA MET A 172 -24.48 -9.91 -16.51
C MET A 172 -24.89 -10.28 -15.10
N CYS A 173 -25.15 -9.27 -14.26
CA CYS A 173 -25.75 -9.48 -12.95
C CYS A 173 -27.23 -9.08 -12.96
N GLN A 174 -28.11 -10.05 -12.79
CA GLN A 174 -29.57 -9.87 -12.83
C GLN A 174 -30.18 -10.48 -11.55
N ASN A 175 -30.95 -9.69 -10.79
CA ASN A 175 -31.57 -10.11 -9.53
C ASN A 175 -30.60 -10.80 -8.55
N ASP A 176 -29.42 -10.20 -8.36
CA ASP A 176 -28.33 -10.73 -7.52
C ASP A 176 -27.76 -12.09 -7.95
N ARG A 177 -28.02 -12.50 -9.20
CA ARG A 177 -27.45 -13.71 -9.81
C ARG A 177 -26.63 -13.36 -11.05
N TYR A 178 -25.70 -14.22 -11.42
CA TYR A 178 -24.73 -13.99 -12.50
C TYR A 178 -24.99 -14.91 -13.69
N THR A 179 -24.84 -14.41 -14.92
CA THR A 179 -24.96 -15.19 -16.16
C THR A 179 -24.09 -14.62 -17.27
N VAL A 180 -23.69 -15.44 -18.24
CA VAL A 180 -23.01 -14.99 -19.47
C VAL A 180 -23.99 -14.79 -20.65
N GLY A 181 -25.30 -14.81 -20.39
CA GLY A 181 -26.36 -14.63 -21.40
C GLY A 181 -27.04 -15.91 -21.89
N GLY A 182 -26.75 -17.04 -21.23
CA GLY A 182 -27.50 -18.29 -21.41
C GLY A 182 -28.67 -18.42 -20.43
N SER A 183 -29.29 -19.61 -20.39
CA SER A 183 -30.33 -19.96 -19.41
C SER A 183 -29.78 -20.23 -18.00
N GLU A 184 -28.49 -20.48 -17.88
CA GLU A 184 -27.81 -20.77 -16.61
C GLU A 184 -27.59 -19.47 -15.81
N MET A 185 -27.93 -19.52 -14.52
CA MET A 185 -27.73 -18.44 -13.56
C MET A 185 -27.07 -18.97 -12.30
N PHE A 186 -26.15 -18.20 -11.75
CA PHE A 186 -25.28 -18.57 -10.64
C PHE A 186 -25.42 -17.58 -9.48
N ASP A 187 -25.26 -18.07 -8.25
CA ASP A 187 -25.44 -17.22 -7.06
C ASP A 187 -24.18 -16.41 -6.75
N THR A 188 -23.00 -16.93 -7.10
CA THR A 188 -21.73 -16.21 -6.97
C THR A 188 -20.92 -16.20 -8.27
N LEU A 189 -20.00 -15.24 -8.41
CA LEU A 189 -19.03 -15.23 -9.51
C LEU A 189 -18.14 -16.49 -9.48
N THR A 190 -17.83 -17.00 -8.29
CA THR A 190 -17.03 -18.22 -8.11
C THR A 190 -17.73 -19.43 -8.68
N ASP A 191 -19.03 -19.61 -8.42
CA ASP A 191 -19.81 -20.72 -8.98
C ASP A 191 -19.87 -20.66 -10.51
N LEU A 192 -20.04 -19.45 -11.06
CA LEU A 192 -20.02 -19.21 -12.51
C LEU A 192 -18.68 -19.63 -13.12
N VAL A 193 -17.56 -19.20 -12.54
CA VAL A 193 -16.24 -19.51 -13.05
C VAL A 193 -15.93 -21.00 -12.93
N GLU A 194 -16.23 -21.65 -11.80
CA GLU A 194 -16.00 -23.08 -11.61
C GLU A 194 -16.84 -23.94 -12.56
N HIS A 195 -18.08 -23.53 -12.84
CA HIS A 195 -18.90 -24.19 -13.85
C HIS A 195 -18.25 -24.12 -15.24
N TYR A 196 -17.85 -22.92 -15.68
CA TYR A 196 -17.28 -22.74 -17.02
C TYR A 196 -15.83 -23.22 -17.16
N LYS A 197 -15.10 -23.40 -16.05
CA LYS A 197 -13.82 -24.14 -16.05
C LYS A 197 -13.99 -25.60 -16.48
N ARG A 198 -15.11 -26.22 -16.14
CA ARG A 198 -15.39 -27.63 -16.51
C ARG A 198 -16.04 -27.75 -17.88
N LYS A 199 -16.99 -26.87 -18.20
CA LYS A 199 -17.83 -26.96 -19.40
C LYS A 199 -17.20 -26.30 -20.63
N GLY A 200 -16.40 -25.25 -20.44
CA GLY A 200 -16.04 -24.32 -21.52
C GLY A 200 -17.20 -23.39 -21.90
N ILE A 201 -16.90 -22.33 -22.64
CA ILE A 201 -17.85 -21.32 -23.11
C ILE A 201 -17.81 -21.28 -24.63
N GLU A 202 -18.96 -21.40 -25.28
CA GLU A 202 -19.10 -21.25 -26.73
C GLU A 202 -19.40 -19.78 -27.09
N GLU A 203 -18.57 -19.19 -27.94
CA GLU A 203 -18.81 -17.87 -28.52
C GLU A 203 -19.89 -17.93 -29.61
N ILE A 204 -20.52 -16.79 -29.90
CA ILE A 204 -21.48 -16.65 -31.01
C ILE A 204 -20.84 -17.00 -32.38
N SER A 205 -19.53 -16.85 -32.50
CA SER A 205 -18.76 -17.26 -33.69
C SER A 205 -18.62 -18.78 -33.84
N GLY A 206 -19.04 -19.58 -32.85
CA GLY A 206 -18.86 -21.04 -32.78
C GLY A 206 -17.55 -21.49 -32.14
N ASN A 207 -16.74 -20.55 -31.64
CA ASN A 207 -15.45 -20.87 -31.02
C ASN A 207 -15.61 -21.26 -29.55
N TRP A 208 -14.87 -22.28 -29.12
CA TRP A 208 -14.87 -22.74 -27.73
C TRP A 208 -13.73 -22.13 -26.93
N ILE A 209 -14.07 -21.55 -25.79
CA ILE A 209 -13.15 -20.93 -24.83
C ILE A 209 -13.07 -21.81 -23.58
N TYR A 210 -11.85 -22.17 -23.20
CA TYR A 210 -11.60 -22.99 -22.02
C TYR A 210 -10.83 -22.19 -20.98
N LEU A 211 -11.33 -22.21 -19.74
CA LEU A 211 -10.69 -21.57 -18.59
C LEU A 211 -9.71 -22.56 -17.97
N LYS A 212 -8.46 -22.53 -18.41
CA LYS A 212 -7.44 -23.51 -17.98
C LYS A 212 -6.74 -23.06 -16.71
N GLN A 213 -6.20 -21.85 -16.70
CA GLN A 213 -5.47 -21.31 -15.55
C GLN A 213 -5.87 -19.85 -15.25
N PRO A 214 -6.04 -19.48 -13.97
CA PRO A 214 -6.27 -18.10 -13.59
C PRO A 214 -5.00 -17.25 -13.76
N TYR A 215 -5.18 -15.99 -14.12
CA TYR A 215 -4.20 -14.93 -13.91
C TYR A 215 -4.48 -14.30 -12.54
N TYR A 216 -3.61 -14.54 -11.57
CA TYR A 216 -3.81 -14.04 -10.22
C TYR A 216 -3.48 -12.55 -10.11
N SER A 217 -4.39 -11.81 -9.49
CA SER A 217 -4.20 -10.45 -9.01
C SER A 217 -3.45 -10.47 -7.68
N THR A 218 -2.47 -9.60 -7.55
CA THR A 218 -1.77 -9.32 -6.28
C THR A 218 -2.38 -8.14 -5.54
N ARG A 219 -3.24 -7.36 -6.21
CA ARG A 219 -4.02 -6.28 -5.61
C ARG A 219 -5.06 -6.85 -4.66
N VAL A 220 -5.29 -6.15 -3.56
CA VAL A 220 -6.31 -6.49 -2.55
C VAL A 220 -6.80 -5.21 -1.89
N ASN A 221 -8.09 -5.15 -1.56
CA ASN A 221 -8.61 -4.11 -0.69
C ASN A 221 -7.98 -4.26 0.70
N ALA A 222 -7.45 -3.18 1.27
CA ALA A 222 -6.75 -3.24 2.56
C ALA A 222 -7.66 -3.84 3.65
N ALA A 223 -8.95 -3.50 3.69
CA ALA A 223 -9.89 -4.06 4.66
C ALA A 223 -10.03 -5.59 4.58
N ASP A 224 -9.74 -6.21 3.44
CA ASP A 224 -9.89 -7.64 3.17
C ASP A 224 -8.55 -8.41 3.18
N ILE A 225 -7.45 -7.77 3.60
CA ILE A 225 -6.10 -8.37 3.62
C ILE A 225 -6.04 -9.69 4.40
N ASP A 226 -6.86 -9.85 5.45
CA ASP A 226 -6.94 -11.08 6.25
C ASP A 226 -7.40 -12.29 5.43
N ASN A 227 -8.35 -12.06 4.51
CA ASN A 227 -8.85 -13.10 3.63
C ASN A 227 -7.76 -13.50 2.63
N ARG A 228 -7.02 -12.52 2.09
CA ARG A 228 -5.87 -12.78 1.22
C ARG A 228 -4.76 -13.55 1.94
N VAL A 229 -4.46 -13.23 3.19
CA VAL A 229 -3.49 -14.01 4.00
C VAL A 229 -3.91 -15.46 4.09
N LYS A 230 -5.18 -15.73 4.43
CA LYS A 230 -5.71 -17.10 4.51
C LYS A 230 -5.63 -17.82 3.17
N GLU A 231 -5.96 -17.13 2.08
CA GLU A 231 -5.90 -17.69 0.72
C GLU A 231 -4.46 -18.05 0.32
N LEU A 232 -3.49 -17.17 0.58
CA LEU A 232 -2.08 -17.43 0.26
C LEU A 232 -1.45 -18.51 1.13
N ASP A 233 -1.98 -18.73 2.33
CA ASP A 233 -1.58 -19.84 3.21
C ASP A 233 -2.19 -21.19 2.83
N GLN A 234 -3.20 -21.23 1.96
CA GLN A 234 -3.75 -22.49 1.46
C GLN A 234 -2.75 -23.17 0.53
N THR A 235 -2.12 -24.25 1.00
CA THR A 235 -1.45 -25.20 0.12
C THR A 235 -2.52 -25.96 -0.65
N LYS A 236 -2.59 -25.82 -1.98
CA LYS A 236 -3.54 -26.61 -2.79
C LYS A 236 -3.22 -28.09 -2.58
N GLN A 237 -4.07 -28.79 -1.82
CA GLN A 237 -4.11 -30.25 -1.83
C GLN A 237 -4.67 -30.66 -3.18
N GLN A 238 -3.82 -30.94 -4.16
CA GLN A 238 -4.27 -31.74 -5.30
C GLN A 238 -4.42 -33.18 -4.84
N GLN A 239 -5.54 -33.75 -5.27
CA GLN A 239 -5.82 -35.19 -5.23
C GLN A 239 -4.67 -35.98 -5.86
N GLU A 240 -4.43 -37.14 -5.27
CA GLU A 240 -3.38 -38.11 -5.57
C GLU A 240 -3.06 -38.24 -7.06
N GLY A 241 -1.87 -37.77 -7.43
CA GLY A 241 -1.26 -37.92 -8.75
C GLY A 241 0.19 -37.44 -8.68
N GLU A 242 1.12 -38.38 -8.79
CA GLU A 242 2.57 -38.29 -8.60
C GLU A 242 3.24 -36.97 -9.08
N GLY A 243 4.01 -36.32 -8.19
CA GLY A 243 5.25 -35.64 -8.61
C GLY A 243 5.61 -34.28 -8.01
N GLU A 244 4.66 -33.35 -7.81
CA GLU A 244 4.99 -31.99 -7.36
C GLU A 244 4.18 -31.57 -6.15
N LYS A 245 4.85 -31.35 -5.01
CA LYS A 245 4.26 -30.63 -3.87
C LYS A 245 3.87 -29.23 -4.37
N SER A 246 2.58 -28.98 -4.57
CA SER A 246 2.08 -27.64 -4.87
C SER A 246 2.56 -26.69 -3.77
N LYS A 247 3.33 -25.67 -4.16
CA LYS A 247 3.94 -24.72 -3.22
C LYS A 247 2.87 -23.71 -2.78
N ALA A 248 2.95 -23.21 -1.54
CA ALA A 248 1.96 -22.29 -0.98
C ALA A 248 1.85 -20.98 -1.79
N GLY A 249 0.70 -20.30 -1.74
CA GLY A 249 0.44 -19.08 -2.53
C GLY A 249 1.45 -17.95 -2.28
N PHE A 250 1.94 -17.79 -1.05
CA PHE A 250 3.03 -16.86 -0.72
C PHE A 250 4.31 -17.15 -1.51
N TRP A 251 4.67 -18.43 -1.66
CA TRP A 251 5.84 -18.83 -2.44
C TRP A 251 5.65 -18.48 -3.92
N GLU A 252 4.47 -18.72 -4.50
CA GLU A 252 4.19 -18.42 -5.90
C GLU A 252 4.35 -16.93 -6.21
N GLU A 253 3.78 -16.05 -5.37
CA GLU A 253 3.89 -14.60 -5.56
C GLU A 253 5.33 -14.11 -5.35
N PHE A 254 6.01 -14.63 -4.33
CA PHE A 254 7.39 -14.25 -4.07
C PHE A 254 8.33 -14.73 -5.19
N ASP A 255 8.14 -15.94 -5.71
CA ASP A 255 8.91 -16.48 -6.85
C ASP A 255 8.69 -15.66 -8.12
N ALA A 256 7.47 -15.18 -8.37
CA ALA A 256 7.18 -14.26 -9.47
C ALA A 256 7.97 -12.94 -9.34
N LEU A 257 8.07 -12.38 -8.13
CA LEU A 257 8.91 -11.19 -7.86
C LEU A 257 10.40 -11.47 -8.10
N GLN A 258 10.90 -12.65 -7.72
CA GLN A 258 12.30 -13.04 -7.98
C GLN A 258 12.59 -13.11 -9.48
N LYS A 259 11.66 -13.62 -10.29
CA LYS A 259 11.80 -13.69 -11.76
C LYS A 259 11.82 -12.31 -12.41
N LEU A 260 11.14 -11.32 -11.83
CA LEU A 260 11.19 -9.93 -12.31
C LEU A 260 12.53 -9.25 -12.02
N GLU A 261 13.24 -9.65 -10.96
CA GLU A 261 14.54 -9.07 -10.61
C GLU A 261 15.59 -9.27 -11.71
N ALA A 262 15.52 -10.40 -12.45
CA ALA A 262 16.40 -10.66 -13.59
C ALA A 262 16.24 -9.64 -14.74
N LYS A 263 15.13 -8.90 -14.78
CA LYS A 263 14.86 -7.87 -15.81
C LYS A 263 15.39 -6.50 -15.41
N VAL A 264 15.76 -6.27 -14.14
CA VAL A 264 16.24 -4.98 -13.65
C VAL A 264 17.70 -4.76 -14.07
N LYS A 265 17.89 -3.94 -15.10
CA LYS A 265 19.22 -3.57 -15.63
C LYS A 265 19.63 -2.17 -15.15
N LYS A 266 19.98 -2.03 -13.87
CA LYS A 266 20.48 -0.77 -13.29
C LYS A 266 21.97 -0.85 -12.98
N SER A 267 22.71 0.22 -13.29
CA SER A 267 24.16 0.28 -13.07
C SER A 267 24.52 0.35 -11.58
N ARG A 268 25.66 -0.25 -11.23
CA ARG A 268 26.24 -0.29 -9.88
C ARG A 268 27.75 -0.02 -9.91
N GLU A 269 28.22 0.59 -11.00
CA GLU A 269 29.66 0.75 -11.31
C GLU A 269 30.41 1.50 -10.20
N GLU A 270 29.78 2.48 -9.56
CA GLU A 270 30.40 3.25 -8.47
C GLU A 270 30.76 2.34 -7.28
N GLY A 271 29.87 1.41 -6.93
CA GLY A 271 30.15 0.42 -5.89
C GLY A 271 31.17 -0.66 -6.28
N GLN A 272 31.43 -0.84 -7.58
CA GLN A 272 32.39 -1.81 -8.11
C GLN A 272 33.82 -1.26 -8.22
N ARG A 273 34.01 0.07 -8.08
CA ARG A 273 35.31 0.72 -8.12
C ARG A 273 36.29 0.07 -7.11
N PRO A 274 37.57 -0.12 -7.48
CA PRO A 274 38.58 -0.67 -6.57
C PRO A 274 38.66 0.08 -5.24
N GLU A 275 38.55 1.40 -5.27
CA GLU A 275 38.62 2.32 -4.11
C GLU A 275 37.44 2.11 -3.14
N ASN A 276 36.27 1.76 -3.67
CA ASN A 276 35.04 1.61 -2.90
C ASN A 276 34.83 0.18 -2.38
N LYS A 277 35.65 -0.78 -2.82
CA LYS A 277 35.49 -2.20 -2.45
C LYS A 277 35.55 -2.43 -0.94
N SER A 278 36.41 -1.71 -0.22
CA SER A 278 36.55 -1.78 1.25
C SER A 278 35.44 -1.06 2.01
N LYS A 279 34.68 -0.18 1.33
CA LYS A 279 33.50 0.52 1.87
C LYS A 279 32.22 -0.33 1.75
N ASN A 280 32.32 -1.55 1.21
CA ASN A 280 31.20 -2.47 1.04
C ASN A 280 31.31 -3.66 2.01
N ARG A 281 30.35 -3.80 2.93
CA ARG A 281 30.25 -4.98 3.80
C ARG A 281 30.17 -6.30 3.03
N TYR A 282 29.46 -6.30 1.90
CA TYR A 282 29.34 -7.45 1.01
C TYR A 282 29.72 -7.06 -0.41
N LYS A 283 30.63 -7.82 -1.02
CA LYS A 283 31.20 -7.54 -2.35
C LYS A 283 30.13 -7.38 -3.45
N ASN A 284 29.03 -8.12 -3.35
CA ASN A 284 27.99 -8.21 -4.37
C ASN A 284 26.70 -7.43 -4.03
N ILE A 285 26.64 -6.78 -2.86
CA ILE A 285 25.48 -5.98 -2.46
C ILE A 285 25.88 -4.51 -2.55
N LEU A 286 25.60 -3.93 -3.71
CA LEU A 286 26.04 -2.60 -4.10
C LEU A 286 24.82 -1.71 -4.38
N PRO A 287 24.91 -0.39 -4.10
CA PRO A 287 23.85 0.54 -4.40
C PRO A 287 23.69 0.71 -5.92
N PHE A 288 22.47 1.02 -6.38
CA PHE A 288 22.29 1.50 -7.75
C PHE A 288 22.83 2.92 -7.90
N ASN A 289 23.46 3.22 -9.03
CA ASN A 289 24.06 4.53 -9.28
C ASN A 289 23.00 5.65 -9.29
N ASP A 290 21.85 5.43 -9.93
CA ASP A 290 20.83 6.47 -10.15
C ASP A 290 20.19 6.99 -8.86
N THR A 291 20.23 6.19 -7.79
CA THR A 291 19.57 6.49 -6.51
C THR A 291 20.55 6.45 -5.34
N ARG A 292 21.87 6.32 -5.58
CA ARG A 292 22.83 6.27 -4.48
C ARG A 292 22.87 7.61 -3.75
N VAL A 293 23.18 7.56 -2.45
CA VAL A 293 23.58 8.77 -1.74
C VAL A 293 24.99 9.14 -2.19
N ILE A 294 25.17 10.41 -2.55
CA ILE A 294 26.46 11.00 -2.93
C ILE A 294 26.90 11.87 -1.76
N LEU A 295 28.04 11.56 -1.14
CA LEU A 295 28.55 12.36 -0.01
C LEU A 295 28.99 13.73 -0.52
N GLN A 296 28.43 14.78 0.07
CA GLN A 296 28.79 16.17 -0.19
C GLN A 296 30.10 16.52 0.53
N ASP A 297 30.76 17.59 0.06
CA ASP A 297 32.03 18.09 0.61
C ASP A 297 33.18 17.06 0.68
N ALA A 298 33.07 15.99 -0.10
CA ALA A 298 34.12 15.00 -0.28
C ALA A 298 35.28 15.57 -1.10
N ASP A 299 36.52 15.13 -0.84
CA ASP A 299 37.69 15.62 -1.57
C ASP A 299 37.58 15.22 -3.06
N PRO A 300 37.45 16.19 -3.99
CA PRO A 300 37.28 15.91 -5.41
C PRO A 300 38.53 15.29 -6.05
N ASN A 301 39.69 15.36 -5.40
CA ASN A 301 40.93 14.75 -5.86
C ASN A 301 41.06 13.28 -5.44
N VAL A 302 40.21 12.81 -4.52
CA VAL A 302 40.23 11.44 -4.02
C VAL A 302 39.08 10.66 -4.67
N VAL A 303 39.42 9.77 -5.59
CA VAL A 303 38.43 8.91 -6.26
C VAL A 303 37.67 8.05 -5.24
N GLY A 304 36.33 8.09 -5.30
CA GLY A 304 35.46 7.34 -4.38
C GLY A 304 35.29 7.98 -3.00
N SER A 305 35.76 9.22 -2.80
CA SER A 305 35.52 9.99 -1.57
C SER A 305 34.03 10.26 -1.34
N ASP A 306 33.26 10.42 -2.42
CA ASP A 306 31.81 10.68 -2.43
C ASP A 306 30.95 9.42 -2.19
N TYR A 307 31.57 8.26 -1.99
CA TYR A 307 30.88 6.98 -1.97
C TYR A 307 30.48 6.54 -0.55
N ILE A 308 29.20 6.20 -0.41
CA ILE A 308 28.64 5.40 0.67
C ILE A 308 27.67 4.35 0.09
N ASN A 309 27.60 3.15 0.69
CA ASN A 309 26.68 2.10 0.25
C ASN A 309 25.26 2.34 0.80
N ALA A 310 24.58 3.34 0.24
CA ALA A 310 23.24 3.76 0.59
C ALA A 310 22.45 4.18 -0.65
N ASN A 311 21.12 4.02 -0.63
CA ASN A 311 20.23 4.53 -1.67
C ASN A 311 19.08 5.32 -1.05
N TYR A 312 18.68 6.41 -1.72
CA TYR A 312 17.37 7.01 -1.51
C TYR A 312 16.29 6.03 -1.98
N VAL A 313 15.22 5.96 -1.20
CA VAL A 313 14.03 5.18 -1.50
C VAL A 313 12.83 6.04 -1.17
N LYS A 314 11.90 6.21 -2.11
CA LYS A 314 10.64 6.93 -1.94
C LYS A 314 9.49 6.14 -2.50
N ASN A 315 8.28 6.39 -2.03
CA ASN A 315 7.10 5.81 -2.66
C ASN A 315 6.89 6.49 -4.03
N THR A 316 6.67 5.71 -5.09
CA THR A 316 6.37 6.24 -6.43
C THR A 316 5.08 5.65 -7.01
N LEU A 317 4.27 4.98 -6.18
CA LEU A 317 3.05 4.29 -6.63
C LEU A 317 1.83 5.22 -6.66
N TRP A 318 1.89 6.36 -5.98
CA TRP A 318 0.87 7.41 -6.04
C TRP A 318 1.53 8.75 -5.72
N GLU A 319 0.98 9.85 -6.21
CA GLU A 319 1.54 11.20 -6.03
C GLU A 319 0.87 11.87 -4.83
N SER A 320 1.67 12.21 -3.81
CA SER A 320 1.28 13.13 -2.73
C SER A 320 2.43 14.08 -2.47
N GLY A 321 2.11 15.35 -2.21
CA GLY A 321 3.10 16.41 -2.00
C GLY A 321 4.03 16.18 -0.80
N ASP A 322 3.61 15.38 0.17
CA ASP A 322 4.28 15.22 1.47
C ASP A 322 4.71 13.76 1.78
N GLN A 323 5.11 12.98 0.77
CA GLN A 323 5.55 11.60 1.01
C GLN A 323 6.89 11.50 1.73
N LYS A 324 6.98 10.57 2.69
CA LYS A 324 8.26 10.24 3.33
C LYS A 324 9.30 9.76 2.32
N VAL A 325 10.52 10.27 2.49
CA VAL A 325 11.73 9.79 1.82
C VAL A 325 12.59 9.04 2.82
N TYR A 326 13.20 7.95 2.38
CA TYR A 326 14.03 7.08 3.20
C TYR A 326 15.43 6.97 2.59
N ILE A 327 16.40 6.63 3.43
CA ILE A 327 17.72 6.17 3.01
C ILE A 327 17.91 4.75 3.51
N ALA A 328 18.02 3.80 2.58
CA ALA A 328 18.34 2.41 2.88
C ALA A 328 19.85 2.18 2.77
N THR A 329 20.51 1.83 3.87
CA THR A 329 21.97 1.65 3.93
C THR A 329 22.39 0.37 4.63
N GLN A 330 23.64 -0.04 4.45
CA GLN A 330 24.23 -1.18 5.17
C GLN A 330 24.65 -0.79 6.59
N GLY A 331 24.90 -1.79 7.44
CA GLY A 331 25.47 -1.55 8.77
C GLY A 331 26.93 -1.08 8.64
N CYS A 332 27.28 -0.03 9.39
CA CYS A 332 28.59 0.62 9.35
C CYS A 332 29.74 -0.37 9.51
N LEU A 333 30.77 -0.22 8.68
CA LEU A 333 32.10 -0.80 8.89
C LEU A 333 32.94 0.17 9.71
N ALA A 334 34.03 -0.29 10.31
CA ALA A 334 34.96 0.60 11.02
C ALA A 334 35.48 1.73 10.11
N THR A 335 35.64 1.46 8.82
CA THR A 335 36.12 2.42 7.81
C THR A 335 35.03 3.37 7.30
N THR A 336 33.76 3.11 7.54
CA THR A 336 32.64 3.90 6.97
C THR A 336 31.82 4.64 8.04
N VAL A 337 32.28 4.66 9.30
CA VAL A 337 31.60 5.41 10.37
C VAL A 337 31.58 6.91 10.08
N ASN A 338 32.68 7.47 9.59
CA ASN A 338 32.75 8.91 9.26
C ASN A 338 31.87 9.24 8.06
N ASP A 339 31.92 8.41 7.01
CA ASP A 339 31.04 8.50 5.84
C ASP A 339 29.55 8.48 6.24
N PHE A 340 29.20 7.62 7.21
CA PHE A 340 27.82 7.53 7.72
C PHE A 340 27.37 8.82 8.41
N TRP A 341 28.21 9.43 9.24
CA TRP A 341 27.87 10.69 9.90
C TRP A 341 27.87 11.89 8.95
N GLN A 342 28.72 11.88 7.91
CA GLN A 342 28.62 12.84 6.80
C GLN A 342 27.24 12.75 6.13
N MET A 343 26.78 11.54 5.81
CA MET A 343 25.44 11.32 5.27
C MET A 343 24.34 11.81 6.22
N VAL A 344 24.39 11.46 7.51
CA VAL A 344 23.39 11.91 8.51
C VAL A 344 23.30 13.44 8.55
N TRP A 345 24.46 14.12 8.53
CA TRP A 345 24.52 15.58 8.60
C TRP A 345 24.01 16.27 7.34
N GLN A 346 24.51 15.87 6.17
CA GLN A 346 24.16 16.51 4.89
C GLN A 346 22.68 16.32 4.56
N GLU A 347 22.10 15.17 4.92
CA GLU A 347 20.70 14.82 4.63
C GLU A 347 19.74 15.37 5.69
N ASN A 348 20.25 16.11 6.69
CA ASN A 348 19.45 16.65 7.78
C ASN A 348 18.57 15.58 8.47
N THR A 349 19.09 14.36 8.60
CA THR A 349 18.34 13.23 9.19
C THR A 349 18.14 13.44 10.69
N SER A 350 16.89 13.36 11.15
CA SER A 350 16.56 13.42 12.58
C SER A 350 16.28 12.05 13.21
N VAL A 351 16.01 11.01 12.40
CA VAL A 351 15.67 9.66 12.89
C VAL A 351 16.48 8.60 12.15
N ILE A 352 17.13 7.72 12.92
CA ILE A 352 17.86 6.55 12.44
C ILE A 352 17.20 5.29 12.99
N VAL A 353 16.96 4.31 12.13
CA VAL A 353 16.37 3.01 12.44
C VAL A 353 17.38 1.89 12.15
N MET A 354 17.87 1.24 13.19
CA MET A 354 18.78 0.10 13.13
C MET A 354 18.02 -1.20 13.46
N THR A 355 17.95 -2.15 12.53
CA THR A 355 17.15 -3.38 12.68
C THR A 355 18.01 -4.63 12.90
N THR A 356 19.13 -4.49 13.61
CA THR A 356 20.09 -5.57 13.86
C THR A 356 20.85 -5.30 15.16
N ARG A 357 21.36 -6.36 15.79
CA ARG A 357 22.39 -6.23 16.82
C ARG A 357 23.74 -5.98 16.16
N GLU A 358 24.70 -5.50 16.92
CA GLU A 358 26.08 -5.29 16.48
C GLU A 358 26.71 -6.61 16.03
N VAL A 359 26.46 -7.67 16.80
CA VAL A 359 26.94 -9.03 16.58
C VAL A 359 25.77 -10.00 16.71
N GLU A 360 25.64 -10.88 15.72
CA GLU A 360 24.63 -11.96 15.70
C GLU A 360 25.34 -13.28 15.37
N LYS A 361 25.17 -14.30 16.23
CA LYS A 361 25.88 -15.59 16.15
C LYS A 361 27.41 -15.45 15.94
N GLY A 362 28.04 -14.52 16.65
CA GLY A 362 29.48 -14.27 16.55
C GLY A 362 29.93 -13.63 15.23
N ARG A 363 29.01 -13.14 14.39
CA ARG A 363 29.33 -12.41 13.16
C ARG A 363 28.95 -10.94 13.31
N ASN A 364 29.90 -10.05 12.99
CA ASN A 364 29.67 -8.61 12.99
C ASN A 364 28.67 -8.21 11.91
N LYS A 365 27.57 -7.58 12.32
CA LYS A 365 26.51 -7.05 11.45
C LYS A 365 26.61 -5.54 11.29
N CYS A 366 27.01 -4.85 12.34
CA CYS A 366 27.22 -3.40 12.34
C CYS A 366 28.24 -3.06 13.44
N VAL A 367 29.22 -2.21 13.15
CA VAL A 367 30.03 -1.65 14.23
C VAL A 367 29.24 -0.53 14.92
N PRO A 368 29.37 -0.34 16.24
CA PRO A 368 28.82 0.83 16.91
C PRO A 368 29.39 2.11 16.29
N TYR A 369 28.51 3.01 15.87
CA TYR A 369 28.85 4.33 15.33
C TYR A 369 28.40 5.46 16.26
N TRP A 370 27.99 5.14 17.48
CA TRP A 370 27.60 6.09 18.52
C TRP A 370 28.55 5.97 19.73
N PRO A 371 28.69 7.03 20.54
CA PRO A 371 29.47 7.00 21.78
C PRO A 371 28.70 6.32 22.92
N GLU A 372 29.38 6.03 24.02
CA GLU A 372 28.73 5.56 25.26
C GLU A 372 27.84 6.66 25.87
N LEU A 373 26.90 6.27 26.74
CA LEU A 373 25.99 7.18 27.41
C LEU A 373 26.76 8.30 28.15
N HIS A 374 26.37 9.56 27.90
CA HIS A 374 27.00 10.77 28.44
C HIS A 374 28.46 10.98 28.01
N SER A 375 28.87 10.37 26.90
CA SER A 375 30.19 10.61 26.30
C SER A 375 30.07 11.15 24.88
N SER A 376 31.14 11.75 24.40
CA SER A 376 31.27 12.29 23.05
C SER A 376 32.39 11.60 22.29
N LYS A 377 32.25 11.49 20.97
CA LYS A 377 33.26 10.91 20.09
C LYS A 377 33.36 11.68 18.78
N GLU A 378 34.59 11.91 18.35
CA GLU A 378 34.91 12.51 17.05
C GLU A 378 34.72 11.50 15.93
N MET A 379 33.98 11.88 14.90
CA MET A 379 33.63 11.06 13.74
C MET A 379 33.84 11.88 12.46
N GLY A 380 35.10 12.05 12.05
CA GLY A 380 35.47 12.98 10.98
C GLY A 380 35.37 14.43 11.46
N PRO A 381 34.70 15.35 10.73
CA PRO A 381 34.55 16.75 11.14
C PRO A 381 33.43 16.96 12.18
N TYR A 382 32.81 15.88 12.65
CA TYR A 382 31.66 15.90 13.55
C TYR A 382 32.03 15.42 14.95
N VAL A 383 31.42 16.02 15.96
CA VAL A 383 31.36 15.46 17.32
C VAL A 383 29.95 14.93 17.54
N VAL A 384 29.86 13.67 17.94
CA VAL A 384 28.60 13.03 18.32
C VAL A 384 28.62 12.77 19.81
N THR A 385 27.57 13.19 20.51
CA THR A 385 27.38 13.00 21.96
C THR A 385 26.14 12.14 22.19
N CYS A 386 26.20 11.18 23.12
CA CYS A 386 25.00 10.44 23.55
C CYS A 386 24.41 11.09 24.79
N GLU A 387 23.28 11.79 24.64
CA GLU A 387 22.63 12.51 25.72
C GLU A 387 21.84 11.58 26.64
N SER A 388 21.14 10.61 26.05
CA SER A 388 20.35 9.63 26.82
C SER A 388 20.20 8.31 26.09
N GLU A 389 20.06 7.22 26.84
CA GLU A 389 19.71 5.89 26.36
C GLU A 389 18.50 5.38 27.15
N ARG A 390 17.51 4.82 26.46
CA ARG A 390 16.31 4.21 27.04
C ARG A 390 16.12 2.82 26.45
N GLU A 391 15.91 1.85 27.31
CA GLU A 391 15.57 0.49 26.90
C GLU A 391 14.05 0.29 26.96
N ALA A 392 13.49 -0.23 25.87
CA ALA A 392 12.15 -0.78 25.81
C ALA A 392 12.23 -2.31 25.64
N ALA A 393 11.09 -3.00 25.64
CA ALA A 393 11.05 -4.46 25.54
C ALA A 393 11.76 -4.98 24.27
N ASP A 394 11.46 -4.38 23.11
CA ASP A 394 11.94 -4.89 21.82
C ASP A 394 13.02 -4.03 21.15
N TYR A 395 13.30 -2.85 21.70
CA TYR A 395 14.19 -1.88 21.09
C TYR A 395 14.86 -0.97 22.11
N LYS A 396 15.97 -0.33 21.71
CA LYS A 396 16.63 0.74 22.44
C LYS A 396 16.46 2.06 21.70
N VAL A 397 16.36 3.15 22.45
CA VAL A 397 16.35 4.52 21.92
C VAL A 397 17.54 5.27 22.48
N ARG A 398 18.33 5.90 21.61
CA ARG A 398 19.37 6.84 22.00
C ARG A 398 19.03 8.22 21.46
N VAL A 399 19.20 9.24 22.28
CA VAL A 399 19.18 10.64 21.84
C VAL A 399 20.63 11.03 21.63
N LEU A 400 20.99 11.23 20.38
CA LEU A 400 22.33 11.64 19.97
C LEU A 400 22.30 13.12 19.60
N GLU A 401 23.35 13.84 19.94
CA GLU A 401 23.57 15.20 19.49
C GLU A 401 24.77 15.22 18.54
N ILE A 402 24.60 15.76 17.35
CA ILE A 402 25.68 15.95 16.37
C ILE A 402 25.95 17.43 16.16
N ALA A 403 27.23 17.82 16.17
CA ALA A 403 27.67 19.16 15.80
C ALA A 403 28.95 19.11 14.97
N LEU A 404 29.17 20.12 14.14
CA LEU A 404 30.47 20.34 13.52
C LEU A 404 31.49 20.79 14.58
N MET A 405 32.71 20.25 14.51
CA MET A 405 33.78 20.57 15.46
C MET A 405 34.11 22.07 15.52
N ASP A 406 34.05 22.77 14.38
CA ASP A 406 34.32 24.21 14.27
C ASP A 406 33.10 25.07 14.67
N LYS A 407 31.90 24.48 14.75
CA LYS A 407 30.63 25.15 15.06
C LYS A 407 29.80 24.35 16.07
N PRO A 408 30.32 24.13 17.31
CA PRO A 408 29.64 23.31 18.32
C PRO A 408 28.28 23.88 18.75
N LYS A 409 28.05 25.19 18.54
CA LYS A 409 26.76 25.85 18.85
C LYS A 409 25.65 25.55 17.82
N GLN A 410 25.99 24.93 16.69
CA GLN A 410 25.02 24.53 15.65
C GLN A 410 24.79 23.02 15.72
N SER A 411 24.38 22.53 16.89
CA SER A 411 24.09 21.11 17.09
C SER A 411 22.68 20.75 16.62
N ARG A 412 22.49 19.46 16.31
CA ARG A 412 21.20 18.86 15.95
C ARG A 412 21.00 17.56 16.72
N GLN A 413 19.77 17.31 17.14
CA GLN A 413 19.40 16.04 17.75
C GLN A 413 19.07 15.00 16.68
N VAL A 414 19.55 13.78 16.91
CA VAL A 414 19.29 12.59 16.10
C VAL A 414 18.79 11.48 17.01
N TRP A 415 17.58 11.02 16.76
CA TRP A 415 16.96 9.92 17.49
C TRP A 415 17.33 8.59 16.84
N HIS A 416 18.08 7.78 17.57
CA HIS A 416 18.55 6.49 17.11
C HIS A 416 17.75 5.35 17.75
N TYR A 417 16.94 4.68 16.94
CA TYR A 417 16.08 3.57 17.30
C TYR A 417 16.72 2.24 16.87
N GLN A 418 17.07 1.37 17.82
CA GLN A 418 17.66 0.07 17.54
C GLN A 418 16.70 -1.06 17.93
N TYR A 419 16.12 -1.73 16.94
CA TYR A 419 15.26 -2.90 17.16
C TYR A 419 16.11 -4.16 17.43
N LEU A 420 15.89 -4.77 18.59
CA LEU A 420 16.71 -5.84 19.15
C LEU A 420 16.05 -7.22 19.12
N SER A 421 14.73 -7.28 18.96
CA SER A 421 13.95 -8.52 18.97
C SER A 421 13.80 -9.20 17.61
N TRP A 422 14.48 -8.70 16.55
CA TRP A 422 14.48 -9.38 15.26
C TRP A 422 15.38 -10.63 15.32
N PRO A 423 14.89 -11.84 14.99
CA PRO A 423 15.68 -13.05 15.09
C PRO A 423 16.79 -13.14 14.04
N ASP A 424 17.86 -13.86 14.36
CA ASP A 424 19.00 -14.06 13.45
C ASP A 424 18.59 -14.75 12.13
N HIS A 425 17.61 -15.66 12.17
CA HIS A 425 17.01 -16.29 11.00
C HIS A 425 15.50 -16.06 10.97
N GLY A 426 14.98 -15.80 9.77
CA GLY A 426 13.55 -15.60 9.55
C GLY A 426 13.08 -14.21 9.99
N VAL A 427 11.93 -14.20 10.63
CA VAL A 427 11.15 -13.01 11.00
C VAL A 427 10.61 -13.16 12.41
N PRO A 428 10.25 -12.06 13.10
CA PRO A 428 9.53 -12.14 14.37
C PRO A 428 8.29 -13.03 14.25
N GLN A 429 7.95 -13.77 15.31
CA GLN A 429 6.78 -14.67 15.30
C GLN A 429 5.46 -13.91 15.21
N GLN A 430 5.40 -12.72 15.79
CA GLN A 430 4.23 -11.84 15.80
C GLN A 430 4.62 -10.43 15.31
N PRO A 431 3.78 -9.77 14.50
CA PRO A 431 4.06 -8.42 14.00
C PRO A 431 3.97 -7.29 15.04
N GLY A 432 3.15 -7.44 16.09
CA GLY A 432 2.85 -6.38 17.06
C GLY A 432 4.05 -5.60 17.61
N GLY A 433 5.17 -6.26 17.91
CA GLY A 433 6.40 -5.57 18.38
C GLY A 433 7.01 -4.64 17.33
N VAL A 434 6.99 -5.05 16.06
CA VAL A 434 7.45 -4.22 14.92
C VAL A 434 6.48 -3.07 14.67
N LEU A 435 5.17 -3.32 14.73
CA LEU A 435 4.15 -2.28 14.54
C LEU A 435 4.21 -1.21 15.63
N SER A 436 4.37 -1.62 16.89
CA SER A 436 4.57 -0.71 18.02
C SER A 436 5.84 0.12 17.86
N PHE A 437 6.93 -0.52 17.44
CA PHE A 437 8.19 0.15 17.14
C PHE A 437 8.05 1.21 16.04
N LEU A 438 7.44 0.85 14.90
CA LEU A 438 7.20 1.78 13.79
C LEU A 438 6.29 2.95 14.20
N THR A 439 5.27 2.70 15.01
CA THR A 439 4.41 3.76 15.54
C THR A 439 5.23 4.82 16.28
N GLN A 440 6.18 4.40 17.13
CA GLN A 440 7.04 5.30 17.90
C GLN A 440 8.06 6.04 17.03
N VAL A 441 8.62 5.36 16.03
CA VAL A 441 9.53 5.94 15.04
C VAL A 441 8.83 7.03 14.22
N ASN A 442 7.63 6.73 13.72
CA ASN A 442 6.83 7.66 12.91
C ASN A 442 6.33 8.86 13.69
N ALA A 443 5.84 8.64 14.92
CA ALA A 443 5.48 9.73 15.81
C ALA A 443 6.67 10.66 16.04
N LYS A 444 7.87 10.11 16.22
CA LYS A 444 9.09 10.92 16.40
C LYS A 444 9.48 11.67 15.14
N GLN A 445 9.43 11.05 13.96
CA GLN A 445 9.71 11.74 12.69
C GLN A 445 8.73 12.91 12.47
N ALA A 446 7.45 12.73 12.79
CA ALA A 446 6.42 13.76 12.65
C ALA A 446 6.63 14.99 13.56
N GLU A 447 7.38 14.86 14.67
CA GLU A 447 7.76 16.00 15.51
C GLU A 447 8.77 16.94 14.83
N TYR A 448 9.41 16.52 13.73
CA TYR A 448 10.40 17.30 12.99
C TYR A 448 9.98 17.50 11.51
N PRO A 449 9.06 18.43 11.19
CA PRO A 449 8.53 18.63 9.83
C PRO A 449 9.58 19.01 8.77
N HIS A 450 10.73 19.55 9.20
CA HIS A 450 11.84 19.93 8.32
C HIS A 450 12.99 18.91 8.34
N ALA A 451 12.81 17.77 9.00
CA ALA A 451 13.79 16.69 8.95
C ALA A 451 13.88 16.13 7.53
N GLY A 452 15.08 15.79 7.10
CA GLY A 452 15.27 15.05 5.87
C GLY A 452 14.98 13.55 6.03
N PRO A 453 15.46 12.72 5.08
CA PRO A 453 15.10 11.31 5.00
C PRO A 453 15.42 10.51 6.26
N MET A 454 14.50 9.62 6.63
CA MET A 454 14.75 8.63 7.70
C MET A 454 15.77 7.60 7.21
N ILE A 455 16.86 7.40 7.97
CA ILE A 455 17.86 6.39 7.63
C ILE A 455 17.45 5.06 8.25
N ILE A 456 17.28 4.02 7.42
CA ILE A 456 16.96 2.66 7.86
C ILE A 456 18.07 1.72 7.43
N HIS A 457 18.64 0.97 8.37
CA HIS A 457 19.73 0.04 8.07
C HIS A 457 19.67 -1.25 8.90
N CYS A 458 20.34 -2.27 8.37
CA CYS A 458 20.54 -3.55 9.07
C CYS A 458 21.99 -3.99 8.89
N SER A 459 22.24 -5.24 8.47
CA SER A 459 23.57 -5.70 8.08
C SER A 459 23.88 -5.31 6.64
N ALA A 460 23.15 -5.87 5.66
CA ALA A 460 23.33 -5.57 4.24
C ALA A 460 22.50 -4.36 3.75
N GLY A 461 21.50 -3.94 4.53
CA GLY A 461 20.59 -2.86 4.15
C GLY A 461 19.56 -3.23 3.09
N ILE A 462 19.12 -4.50 3.05
CA ILE A 462 18.19 -5.00 2.01
C ILE A 462 17.04 -5.87 2.57
N GLY A 463 17.34 -6.89 3.39
CA GLY A 463 16.33 -7.81 3.93
C GLY A 463 15.42 -7.15 4.97
N ARG A 464 15.87 -7.08 6.22
CA ARG A 464 15.11 -6.45 7.33
C ARG A 464 14.79 -4.98 7.05
N THR A 465 15.75 -4.26 6.47
CA THR A 465 15.59 -2.86 6.03
C THR A 465 14.45 -2.73 5.03
N GLY A 466 14.41 -3.56 3.98
CA GLY A 466 13.33 -3.54 3.00
C GLY A 466 12.00 -3.96 3.57
N THR A 467 11.98 -4.94 4.49
CA THR A 467 10.75 -5.34 5.18
C THR A 467 10.16 -4.20 6.00
N ILE A 468 10.96 -3.54 6.85
CA ILE A 468 10.50 -2.40 7.66
C ILE A 468 10.03 -1.25 6.77
N LEU A 469 10.81 -0.90 5.76
CA LEU A 469 10.51 0.21 4.86
C LEU A 469 9.21 -0.03 4.09
N VAL A 470 8.99 -1.24 3.54
CA VAL A 470 7.76 -1.57 2.82
C VAL A 470 6.55 -1.58 3.75
N ILE A 471 6.68 -2.11 4.98
CA ILE A 471 5.60 -2.03 5.97
C ILE A 471 5.28 -0.56 6.22
N ASP A 472 6.27 0.28 6.53
CA ASP A 472 6.04 1.70 6.84
C ASP A 472 5.31 2.44 5.72
N MET A 473 5.74 2.24 4.46
CA MET A 473 5.09 2.83 3.29
C MET A 473 3.63 2.38 3.11
N ILE A 474 3.33 1.10 3.36
CA ILE A 474 1.96 0.61 3.24
C ILE A 474 1.09 1.17 4.37
N LEU A 475 1.61 1.22 5.60
CA LEU A 475 0.89 1.81 6.74
C LEU A 475 0.61 3.29 6.49
N GLU A 476 1.58 4.07 6.00
CA GLU A 476 1.39 5.47 5.61
C GLU A 476 0.30 5.63 4.53
N THR A 477 0.30 4.76 3.52
CA THR A 477 -0.76 4.73 2.51
C THR A 477 -2.13 4.45 3.13
N ILE A 478 -2.25 3.48 4.02
CA ILE A 478 -3.53 3.16 4.69
C ILE A 478 -3.98 4.32 5.59
N ASP A 479 -3.06 4.93 6.34
CA ASP A 479 -3.36 6.07 7.20
C ASP A 479 -3.80 7.29 6.39
N THR A 480 -3.24 7.46 5.18
CA THR A 480 -3.56 8.60 4.31
C THR A 480 -4.81 8.37 3.47
N LEU A 481 -5.05 7.15 2.98
CA LEU A 481 -6.16 6.86 2.05
C LEU A 481 -7.38 6.23 2.75
N GLY A 482 -7.20 5.73 3.97
CA GLY A 482 -8.21 5.00 4.74
C GLY A 482 -8.15 3.48 4.54
N LEU A 483 -8.91 2.76 5.37
CA LEU A 483 -8.90 1.28 5.42
C LEU A 483 -9.42 0.59 4.16
N ASP A 484 -10.09 1.31 3.27
CA ASP A 484 -10.71 0.77 2.07
C ASP A 484 -9.86 0.99 0.81
N CYS A 485 -8.63 1.49 0.97
CA CYS A 485 -7.74 1.70 -0.16
C CYS A 485 -7.25 0.37 -0.75
N ASP A 486 -6.83 0.44 -2.01
CA ASP A 486 -6.14 -0.67 -2.65
C ASP A 486 -4.69 -0.77 -2.20
N ILE A 487 -4.24 -1.99 -1.90
CA ILE A 487 -2.85 -2.31 -1.64
C ILE A 487 -2.38 -3.45 -2.55
N ASP A 488 -1.13 -3.36 -3.00
CA ASP A 488 -0.49 -4.35 -3.84
C ASP A 488 0.94 -4.56 -3.34
N ILE A 489 1.09 -5.43 -2.36
CA ILE A 489 2.36 -5.64 -1.63
C ILE A 489 3.50 -6.02 -2.60
N PRO A 490 3.31 -6.90 -3.60
CA PRO A 490 4.28 -7.13 -4.66
C PRO A 490 4.73 -5.89 -5.40
N LYS A 491 3.81 -4.99 -5.77
CA LYS A 491 4.19 -3.73 -6.43
C LYS A 491 4.98 -2.80 -5.52
N TYR A 492 4.65 -2.70 -4.23
CA TYR A 492 5.47 -1.95 -3.26
C TYR A 492 6.89 -2.52 -3.20
N ILE A 493 7.03 -3.84 -3.12
CA ILE A 493 8.33 -4.50 -3.08
C ILE A 493 9.09 -4.28 -4.40
N GLN A 494 8.43 -4.40 -5.55
CA GLN A 494 9.04 -4.15 -6.85
C GLN A 494 9.54 -2.70 -6.94
N MET A 495 8.72 -1.73 -6.54
CA MET A 495 9.07 -0.30 -6.55
C MET A 495 10.30 0.00 -5.69
N VAL A 496 10.40 -0.58 -4.48
CA VAL A 496 11.62 -0.38 -3.66
C VAL A 496 12.82 -1.15 -4.22
N ARG A 497 12.60 -2.30 -4.87
CA ARG A 497 13.64 -3.08 -5.56
C ARG A 497 14.19 -2.38 -6.79
N GLU A 498 13.43 -1.49 -7.40
CA GLU A 498 13.91 -0.62 -8.47
C GLU A 498 14.81 0.50 -7.93
N GLN A 499 14.71 0.86 -6.66
CA GLN A 499 15.53 1.91 -6.04
C GLN A 499 16.74 1.38 -5.26
N ARG A 500 16.67 0.13 -4.75
CA ARG A 500 17.81 -0.60 -4.18
C ARG A 500 17.64 -2.10 -4.40
N SER A 501 18.68 -2.77 -4.91
CA SER A 501 18.60 -4.20 -5.25
C SER A 501 18.28 -5.08 -4.04
N GLY A 502 17.50 -6.15 -4.25
CA GLY A 502 17.35 -7.23 -3.27
C GLY A 502 16.55 -6.88 -2.02
N MET A 503 15.79 -5.78 -2.03
CA MET A 503 14.89 -5.40 -0.93
C MET A 503 13.87 -6.52 -0.69
N VAL A 504 13.72 -6.93 0.57
CA VAL A 504 12.94 -8.12 1.00
C VAL A 504 13.50 -9.40 0.37
N GLN A 505 14.28 -10.17 1.15
CA GLN A 505 15.13 -11.25 0.62
C GLN A 505 14.53 -12.66 0.68
N THR A 506 13.50 -12.87 1.50
CA THR A 506 12.98 -14.22 1.76
C THR A 506 11.46 -14.24 1.73
N GLU A 507 10.88 -15.39 1.41
CA GLU A 507 9.44 -15.62 1.49
C GLU A 507 8.90 -15.35 2.91
N ALA A 508 9.67 -15.70 3.96
CA ALA A 508 9.28 -15.42 5.33
C ALA A 508 9.11 -13.92 5.60
N GLN A 509 9.99 -13.08 5.04
CA GLN A 509 9.87 -11.62 5.10
C GLN A 509 8.71 -11.12 4.26
N TYR A 510 8.49 -11.67 3.07
CA TYR A 510 7.34 -11.36 2.22
C TYR A 510 6.03 -11.62 2.96
N LYS A 511 5.86 -12.83 3.52
CA LYS A 511 4.70 -13.19 4.35
C LYS A 511 4.57 -12.29 5.58
N PHE A 512 5.68 -11.95 6.24
CA PHE A 512 5.64 -11.09 7.43
C PHE A 512 5.08 -9.68 7.13
N ILE A 513 5.31 -9.13 5.93
CA ILE A 513 4.72 -7.85 5.51
C ILE A 513 3.19 -7.97 5.49
N TYR A 514 2.65 -9.03 4.90
CA TYR A 514 1.21 -9.28 4.88
C TYR A 514 0.63 -9.40 6.30
N LEU A 515 1.29 -10.17 7.17
CA LEU A 515 0.86 -10.34 8.56
C LEU A 515 0.89 -9.02 9.35
N ALA A 516 1.91 -8.19 9.13
CA ALA A 516 2.02 -6.88 9.78
C ALA A 516 0.91 -5.92 9.32
N VAL A 517 0.62 -5.87 8.02
CA VAL A 517 -0.46 -5.04 7.47
C VAL A 517 -1.82 -5.53 7.97
N SER A 518 -2.03 -6.84 8.00
CA SER A 518 -3.22 -7.49 8.57
C SER A 518 -3.46 -7.11 10.04
N GLU A 519 -2.46 -7.29 10.91
CA GLU A 519 -2.58 -6.95 12.33
C GLU A 519 -2.80 -5.44 12.54
N TYR A 520 -2.15 -4.59 11.74
CA TYR A 520 -2.37 -3.15 11.78
C TYR A 520 -3.84 -2.79 11.49
N ILE A 521 -4.39 -3.33 10.40
CA ILE A 521 -5.77 -3.06 9.96
C ILE A 521 -6.77 -3.57 10.99
N GLN A 522 -6.57 -4.76 11.55
CA GLN A 522 -7.42 -5.29 12.62
C GLN A 522 -7.40 -4.38 13.85
N THR A 523 -6.21 -3.90 14.23
CA THR A 523 -6.04 -3.00 15.38
C THR A 523 -6.72 -1.65 15.14
N THR A 524 -6.63 -1.10 13.93
CA THR A 524 -7.29 0.16 13.55
C THR A 524 -8.82 -0.01 13.55
N LYS A 525 -9.35 -1.08 12.94
CA LYS A 525 -10.80 -1.39 13.00
C LYS A 525 -11.33 -1.51 14.43
N ALA A 526 -10.55 -2.14 15.31
CA ALA A 526 -10.92 -2.28 16.72
C ALA A 526 -10.94 -0.93 17.45
N LYS A 527 -9.95 -0.05 17.19
CA LYS A 527 -9.91 1.32 17.73
C LYS A 527 -11.08 2.17 17.25
N ASP A 528 -11.41 2.09 15.96
CA ASP A 528 -12.53 2.83 15.37
C ASP A 528 -13.86 2.41 15.98
N SER A 529 -14.08 1.09 16.10
CA SER A 529 -15.27 0.52 16.74
C SER A 529 -15.42 0.98 18.19
N ALA A 530 -14.33 0.97 18.97
CA ALA A 530 -14.34 1.44 20.35
C ALA A 530 -14.64 2.95 20.47
N SER A 531 -14.10 3.76 19.56
CA SER A 531 -14.35 5.21 19.54
C SER A 531 -15.82 5.54 19.21
N MET A 532 -16.45 4.77 18.31
CA MET A 532 -17.87 4.94 17.97
C MET A 532 -18.80 4.59 19.13
N VAL A 533 -18.50 3.52 19.89
CA VAL A 533 -19.27 3.15 21.09
C VAL A 533 -19.14 4.25 22.15
N SER A 534 -17.93 4.72 22.42
CA SER A 534 -17.67 5.82 23.37
C SER A 534 -18.43 7.11 22.98
N ASN A 535 -18.44 7.47 21.70
CA ASN A 535 -19.18 8.63 21.20
C ASN A 535 -20.71 8.45 21.27
N ARG A 536 -21.23 7.24 21.02
CA ARG A 536 -22.65 6.92 21.20
C ARG A 536 -23.05 7.02 22.68
N ASP A 537 -22.24 6.50 23.59
CA ASP A 537 -22.48 6.60 25.04
C ASP A 537 -22.43 8.05 25.53
N ARG A 538 -21.53 8.87 24.98
CA ARG A 538 -21.44 10.30 25.30
C ARG A 538 -22.67 11.06 24.82
N LYS A 539 -23.17 10.78 23.61
CA LYS A 539 -24.42 11.35 23.08
C LYS A 539 -25.65 10.88 23.87
N PHE A 540 -25.71 9.62 24.26
CA PHE A 540 -26.79 9.08 25.10
C PHE A 540 -26.79 9.71 26.50
N ARG A 541 -25.61 9.93 27.10
CA ARG A 541 -25.47 10.68 28.37
C ARG A 541 -25.85 12.15 28.26
N GLN A 542 -25.63 12.79 27.12
CA GLN A 542 -26.09 14.17 26.89
C GLN A 542 -27.61 14.25 26.68
N GLN A 543 -28.21 13.29 25.96
CA GLN A 543 -29.67 13.22 25.77
C GLN A 543 -30.42 12.90 27.08
N THR A 544 -29.87 12.02 27.92
CA THR A 544 -30.46 11.74 29.24
C THR A 544 -30.36 12.95 30.19
N LYS A 545 -29.28 13.73 30.12
CA LYS A 545 -29.15 15.00 30.87
C LYS A 545 -30.14 16.07 30.42
N THR A 546 -30.36 16.23 29.11
CA THR A 546 -31.37 17.19 28.60
C THR A 546 -32.80 16.73 28.89
N HIS A 547 -33.07 15.42 28.93
CA HIS A 547 -34.36 14.89 29.35
C HIS A 547 -34.63 15.08 30.85
N HIS A 548 -33.59 14.96 31.70
CA HIS A 548 -33.68 15.29 33.13
C HIS A 548 -33.88 16.78 33.39
N GLN A 549 -33.25 17.68 32.62
CA GLN A 549 -33.48 19.13 32.74
C GLN A 549 -34.89 19.54 32.28
N ASN A 550 -35.43 18.93 31.24
CA ASN A 550 -36.81 19.22 30.79
C ASN A 550 -37.88 18.68 31.76
N THR A 551 -37.63 17.56 32.44
CA THR A 551 -38.58 17.01 33.44
C THR A 551 -38.53 17.76 34.77
N SER A 552 -37.36 18.29 35.17
CA SER A 552 -37.25 19.15 36.36
C SER A 552 -37.74 20.59 36.13
N GLY A 553 -37.74 21.09 34.88
CA GLY A 553 -38.38 22.37 34.52
C GLY A 553 -39.91 22.35 34.56
N ILE A 554 -40.55 21.20 34.31
CA ILE A 554 -42.02 21.05 34.35
C ILE A 554 -42.54 21.01 35.80
N SER A 555 -41.72 20.56 36.76
CA SER A 555 -42.10 20.53 38.19
C SER A 555 -42.10 21.92 38.87
N LEU A 556 -41.54 22.96 38.24
CA LEU A 556 -41.46 24.32 38.79
C LEU A 556 -42.56 25.26 38.27
N LEU A 557 -43.47 24.77 37.41
CA LEU A 557 -44.61 25.52 36.86
C LEU A 557 -45.98 25.10 37.46
N LEU A 558 -45.98 24.22 38.46
CA LEU A 558 -47.18 23.73 39.15
C LEU A 558 -47.12 23.89 40.68
N GLY A 559 -46.28 24.80 41.18
CA GLY A 559 -46.17 25.16 42.61
C GLY A 559 -46.83 26.48 42.94
#